data_AF-H3GUS5-F1
#
_entry.id   AF-H3GUS5-F1
#
_cell.length_a   1.000
_cell.length_b   1.000
_cell.length_c   1.000
_cell.angle_alpha   90.00
_cell.angle_beta   90.00
_cell.angle_gamma   90.00
#
_symmetry.space_group_name_H-M   'P 1'
#
loop_
_entity.id
_entity.type
_entity.pdbx_description
1 polymer ?
#
loop_
_entity_poly.entity_id
_entity_poly.type
_entity_poly.pdbx_seq_one_letter_code
_entity_poly.pdbx_strand_id
1 'polypeptide(L)'
;MRTPTTLPVVDEEGSQQERENTQEEKPGLDEDDDAEVTPNEGADDTISIMAHVRDKIIPVHCGFGTQQVVWLGHVAIARFDEDGQTQGWLELGVPTKIIKDGKRELKLTDVICDVLQDRNHVYISTSLG
;
A
#
# COMPACT_ATOMS: atom_id res chain seq x y z
N MET A 1 40.35 3.34 32.44
CA MET A 1 39.87 4.64 32.97
C MET A 1 40.61 5.74 32.24
N ARG A 2 39.92 6.51 31.40
CA ARG A 2 40.45 7.70 30.74
C ARG A 2 39.57 8.87 31.17
N THR A 3 40.16 9.83 31.85
CA THR A 3 39.55 11.06 32.37
C THR A 3 39.39 12.10 31.26
N PRO A 4 38.50 13.10 31.45
CA PRO A 4 38.06 14.01 30.40
C PRO A 4 39.00 15.20 30.21
N THR A 5 39.06 15.73 28.99
CA THR A 5 39.76 16.99 28.68
C THR A 5 38.72 18.09 28.45
N THR A 6 38.65 19.01 29.41
CA THR A 6 37.98 20.32 29.36
C THR A 6 39.03 21.38 29.07
N LEU A 7 38.76 22.35 28.18
CA LEU A 7 39.19 23.76 28.21
C LEU A 7 38.50 24.53 27.06
N PRO A 8 38.37 25.88 27.08
CA PRO A 8 38.16 26.80 28.20
C PRO A 8 36.98 27.79 27.94
N VAL A 9 36.62 28.50 29.00
CA VAL A 9 35.66 29.61 29.08
C VAL A 9 36.30 30.91 28.58
N VAL A 10 35.54 31.74 27.85
CA VAL A 10 35.77 33.19 27.76
C VAL A 10 34.44 33.92 28.02
N ASP A 11 34.36 34.54 29.20
CA ASP A 11 33.50 35.68 29.56
C ASP A 11 33.85 36.90 28.67
N GLU A 12 33.10 37.98 28.46
CA GLU A 12 31.94 38.59 29.11
C GLU A 12 31.40 39.73 28.21
N GLU A 13 30.23 40.29 28.57
CA GLU A 13 29.70 41.63 28.24
C GLU A 13 29.07 41.93 26.85
N GLY A 14 27.75 41.76 26.81
CA GLY A 14 26.74 42.83 26.59
C GLY A 14 26.93 43.88 25.49
N SER A 15 25.97 43.92 24.54
CA SER A 15 25.09 45.08 24.30
C SER A 15 24.26 44.94 23.00
N GLN A 16 22.94 45.14 23.14
CA GLN A 16 22.02 45.82 22.22
C GLN A 16 21.82 45.28 20.78
N GLN A 17 20.56 44.87 20.52
CA GLN A 17 19.71 45.30 19.38
C GLN A 17 20.28 45.04 17.97
N GLU A 18 19.71 44.11 17.18
CA GLU A 18 18.61 44.42 16.26
C GLU A 18 17.82 43.16 15.89
N ARG A 19 16.49 43.30 15.81
CA ARG A 19 15.57 42.27 15.30
C ARG A 19 15.64 42.25 13.78
N GLU A 20 16.35 41.29 13.21
CA GLU A 20 16.25 41.01 11.78
C GLU A 20 15.04 40.10 11.53
N ASN A 21 13.94 40.74 11.18
CA ASN A 21 12.70 40.11 10.72
C ASN A 21 12.94 39.52 9.32
N THR A 22 13.52 38.32 9.26
CA THR A 22 13.52 37.54 8.02
C THR A 22 12.14 36.95 7.84
N GLN A 23 11.30 37.62 7.04
CA GLN A 23 10.12 37.01 6.45
C GLN A 23 10.59 35.84 5.60
N GLU A 24 10.47 34.61 6.12
CA GLU A 24 10.35 33.44 5.25
C GLU A 24 9.06 33.64 4.44
N GLU A 25 9.20 34.09 3.20
CA GLU A 25 8.17 33.95 2.19
C GLU A 25 7.84 32.46 2.10
N LYS A 26 6.69 32.07 2.66
CA LYS A 26 6.06 30.81 2.29
C LYS A 26 5.94 30.82 0.77
N PRO A 27 6.46 29.81 0.04
CA PRO A 27 6.09 29.66 -1.36
C PRO A 27 4.57 29.55 -1.39
N GLY A 28 3.92 30.48 -2.09
CA GLY A 28 2.49 30.43 -2.36
C GLY A 28 2.22 29.09 -3.01
N LEU A 29 1.52 28.22 -2.30
CA LEU A 29 0.77 27.16 -2.95
C LEU A 29 -0.41 27.91 -3.55
N ASP A 30 -0.31 28.23 -4.83
CA ASP A 30 -1.42 28.78 -5.59
C ASP A 30 -2.57 27.78 -5.48
N GLU A 31 -3.62 28.12 -4.73
CA GLU A 31 -4.76 27.26 -4.39
C GLU A 31 -5.68 26.99 -5.60
N ASP A 32 -5.23 27.32 -6.82
CA ASP A 32 -6.00 27.28 -8.06
C ASP A 32 -5.39 26.35 -9.14
N ASP A 33 -4.29 25.63 -8.86
CA ASP A 33 -3.75 24.60 -9.78
C ASP A 33 -4.40 23.23 -9.50
N ASP A 34 -5.72 23.18 -9.69
CA ASP A 34 -6.47 21.93 -9.81
C ASP A 34 -5.99 21.24 -11.10
N ALA A 35 -4.91 20.47 -10.99
CA ALA A 35 -4.36 19.71 -12.11
C ALA A 35 -5.50 18.93 -12.79
N GLU A 36 -5.76 19.26 -14.06
CA GLU A 36 -6.81 18.64 -14.84
C GLU A 36 -6.58 17.12 -14.85
N VAL A 37 -7.49 16.38 -14.20
CA VAL A 37 -7.45 14.92 -14.15
C VAL A 37 -7.78 14.39 -15.54
N THR A 38 -6.76 14.25 -16.36
CA THR A 38 -6.88 13.60 -17.67
C THR A 38 -7.02 12.09 -17.46
N PRO A 39 -7.99 11.43 -18.12
CA PRO A 39 -8.06 9.98 -18.11
C PRO A 39 -6.73 9.38 -18.59
N ASN A 40 -6.20 8.42 -17.84
CA ASN A 40 -5.01 7.69 -18.26
C ASN A 40 -5.36 6.82 -19.48
N GLU A 41 -5.00 7.26 -20.68
CA GLU A 41 -5.19 6.48 -21.91
C GLU A 41 -4.48 5.13 -21.77
N GLY A 42 -5.24 4.03 -21.80
CA GLY A 42 -4.77 2.67 -21.52
C GLY A 42 -5.31 2.04 -20.23
N ALA A 43 -6.09 2.77 -19.42
CA ALA A 43 -6.79 2.19 -18.26
C ALA A 43 -7.92 1.20 -18.63
N ASP A 44 -8.29 1.13 -19.90
CA ASP A 44 -9.30 0.19 -20.41
C ASP A 44 -8.88 -1.28 -20.29
N ASP A 45 -7.57 -1.55 -20.20
CA ASP A 45 -7.00 -2.91 -20.07
C ASP A 45 -6.81 -3.36 -18.61
N THR A 46 -7.53 -2.74 -17.67
CA THR A 46 -7.40 -3.10 -16.25
C THR A 46 -8.17 -4.36 -15.87
N ILE A 47 -7.60 -5.13 -14.95
CA ILE A 47 -8.12 -6.41 -14.49
C ILE A 47 -8.62 -6.26 -13.05
N SER A 48 -9.89 -6.62 -12.82
CA SER A 48 -10.49 -6.77 -11.50
C SER A 48 -10.86 -8.23 -11.23
N ILE A 49 -10.27 -8.82 -10.19
CA ILE A 49 -10.50 -10.23 -9.85
C ILE A 49 -11.50 -10.35 -8.71
N MET A 50 -12.46 -11.27 -8.83
CA MET A 50 -13.46 -11.57 -7.81
C MET A 50 -12.95 -12.67 -6.87
N ALA A 51 -12.27 -12.25 -5.80
CA ALA A 51 -11.62 -13.18 -4.86
C ALA A 51 -12.60 -13.66 -3.78
N HIS A 52 -12.88 -14.96 -3.77
CA HIS A 52 -13.67 -15.62 -2.74
C HIS A 52 -12.77 -16.01 -1.58
N VAL A 53 -13.06 -15.48 -0.41
CA VAL A 53 -12.41 -15.81 0.86
C VAL A 53 -13.52 -16.18 1.84
N ARG A 54 -13.56 -17.46 2.25
CA ARG A 54 -14.68 -18.03 3.03
C ARG A 54 -16.05 -17.73 2.39
N ASP A 55 -16.88 -16.95 3.06
CA ASP A 55 -18.23 -16.56 2.68
C ASP A 55 -18.32 -15.18 1.98
N LYS A 56 -17.19 -14.49 1.83
CA LYS A 56 -17.12 -13.16 1.23
C LYS A 56 -16.51 -13.18 -0.17
N ILE A 57 -16.99 -12.27 -1.02
CA ILE A 57 -16.41 -12.00 -2.34
C ILE A 57 -15.80 -10.59 -2.31
N ILE A 58 -14.50 -10.51 -2.49
CA ILE A 58 -13.71 -9.28 -2.39
C ILE A 58 -13.22 -8.92 -3.80
N PRO A 59 -13.71 -7.82 -4.41
CA PRO A 59 -13.16 -7.35 -5.68
C PRO A 59 -11.75 -6.79 -5.46
N VAL A 60 -10.77 -7.29 -6.19
CA VAL A 60 -9.38 -6.80 -6.15
C VAL A 60 -9.02 -6.19 -7.49
N HIS A 61 -8.84 -4.88 -7.50
CA HIS A 61 -8.32 -4.14 -8.65
C HIS A 61 -6.83 -4.41 -8.80
N CYS A 62 -6.45 -5.04 -9.91
CA CYS A 62 -5.09 -5.46 -10.20
C CYS A 62 -4.37 -4.52 -11.18
N GLY A 63 -5.02 -3.46 -11.67
CA GLY A 63 -4.47 -2.64 -12.76
C GLY A 63 -4.17 -3.52 -13.97
N PHE A 64 -2.96 -3.45 -14.52
CA PHE A 64 -2.53 -4.29 -15.64
C PHE A 64 -2.25 -5.76 -15.29
N GLY A 65 -2.35 -6.18 -14.02
CA GLY A 65 -2.20 -7.58 -13.61
C GLY A 65 -0.76 -8.12 -13.64
N THR A 66 0.26 -7.26 -13.60
CA THR A 66 1.69 -7.65 -13.64
C THR A 66 2.23 -8.25 -12.34
N GLN A 67 1.45 -8.19 -11.26
CA GLN A 67 1.75 -8.82 -9.98
C GLN A 67 1.56 -10.34 -9.99
N GLN A 68 2.19 -11.03 -9.04
CA GLN A 68 2.03 -12.48 -8.86
C GLN A 68 0.69 -12.84 -8.21
N VAL A 69 0.19 -14.04 -8.50
CA VAL A 69 -1.04 -14.59 -7.92
C VAL A 69 -0.99 -14.65 -6.38
N VAL A 70 0.18 -14.85 -5.77
CA VAL A 70 0.32 -14.80 -4.30
C VAL A 70 -0.02 -13.43 -3.70
N TRP A 71 0.25 -12.34 -4.43
CA TRP A 71 -0.11 -10.98 -3.99
C TRP A 71 -1.62 -10.83 -3.90
N LEU A 72 -2.35 -11.35 -4.88
CA LEU A 72 -3.82 -11.33 -4.91
C LEU A 72 -4.39 -12.01 -3.66
N GLY A 73 -3.81 -13.14 -3.25
CA GLY A 73 -4.20 -13.86 -2.04
C GLY A 73 -4.03 -13.04 -0.77
N HIS A 74 -2.86 -12.44 -0.58
CA HIS A 74 -2.57 -11.59 0.59
C HIS A 74 -3.48 -10.36 0.63
N VAL A 75 -3.70 -9.73 -0.52
CA VAL A 75 -4.55 -8.54 -0.63
C VAL A 75 -6.01 -8.86 -0.29
N ALA A 76 -6.54 -9.99 -0.80
CA ALA A 76 -7.88 -10.42 -0.46
C ALA A 76 -8.02 -10.72 1.04
N ILE A 77 -7.02 -11.37 1.66
CA ILE A 77 -7.00 -11.61 3.11
C ILE A 77 -6.98 -10.30 3.90
N ALA A 78 -6.14 -9.34 3.50
CA ALA A 78 -6.06 -8.05 4.18
C ALA A 78 -7.39 -7.28 4.16
N ARG A 79 -8.19 -7.45 3.10
CA ARG A 79 -9.51 -6.81 2.94
C ARG A 79 -10.68 -7.65 3.45
N PHE A 80 -10.44 -8.85 3.98
CA PHE A 80 -11.52 -9.77 4.37
C PHE A 80 -12.45 -9.18 5.44
N ASP A 81 -11.92 -8.37 6.35
CA ASP A 81 -12.69 -7.74 7.42
C ASP A 81 -12.41 -6.24 7.49
N GLU A 82 -12.46 -5.56 6.33
CA GLU A 82 -12.24 -4.10 6.28
C GLU A 82 -13.27 -3.31 7.12
N ASP A 83 -14.47 -3.88 7.33
CA ASP A 83 -15.55 -3.31 8.15
C ASP A 83 -15.48 -3.71 9.65
N GLY A 84 -14.69 -4.73 10.00
CA GLY A 84 -14.57 -5.23 11.35
C GLY A 84 -13.29 -4.76 12.02
N GLN A 85 -13.24 -4.78 13.35
CA GLN A 85 -12.04 -4.38 14.11
C GLN A 85 -10.87 -5.36 13.96
N THR A 86 -11.04 -6.42 13.15
CA THR A 86 -10.11 -7.54 13.05
C THR A 86 -9.22 -7.38 11.82
N GLN A 87 -7.93 -7.59 12.02
CA GLN A 87 -6.98 -7.64 10.91
C GLN A 87 -7.10 -9.01 10.23
N GLY A 88 -7.49 -9.07 8.95
CA GLY A 88 -7.80 -10.34 8.28
C GLY A 88 -6.66 -11.36 8.28
N TRP A 89 -5.39 -10.92 8.32
CA TRP A 89 -4.24 -11.82 8.45
C TRP A 89 -4.16 -12.52 9.82
N LEU A 90 -4.73 -11.94 10.88
CA LEU A 90 -4.74 -12.53 12.21
C LEU A 90 -5.71 -13.72 12.26
N GLU A 91 -6.84 -13.60 11.56
CA GLU A 91 -7.88 -14.62 11.51
C GLU A 91 -7.61 -15.69 10.43
N LEU A 92 -7.08 -15.28 9.29
CA LEU A 92 -6.93 -16.13 8.11
C LEU A 92 -5.50 -16.61 7.89
N GLY A 93 -4.51 -15.88 8.40
CA GLY A 93 -3.09 -16.14 8.14
C GLY A 93 -2.67 -15.74 6.73
N VAL A 94 -2.04 -16.66 6.00
CA VAL A 94 -1.49 -16.44 4.66
C VAL A 94 -2.23 -17.29 3.61
N PRO A 95 -2.22 -16.91 2.32
CA PRO A 95 -2.84 -17.72 1.28
C PRO A 95 -2.03 -19.01 1.06
N THR A 96 -2.71 -20.16 1.02
CA THR A 96 -2.08 -21.47 0.80
C THR A 96 -2.39 -22.04 -0.58
N LYS A 97 -3.57 -21.73 -1.12
CA LYS A 97 -4.00 -22.15 -2.46
C LYS A 97 -4.91 -21.12 -3.10
N ILE A 98 -4.84 -21.02 -4.44
CA ILE A 98 -5.71 -20.15 -5.23
C ILE A 98 -6.24 -20.96 -6.41
N ILE A 99 -7.56 -21.12 -6.48
CA ILE A 99 -8.24 -21.94 -7.48
C ILE A 99 -9.08 -21.04 -8.39
N LYS A 100 -8.76 -21.03 -9.68
CA LYS A 100 -9.56 -20.36 -10.72
C LYS A 100 -10.84 -21.14 -11.01
N ASP A 101 -11.97 -20.45 -10.97
CA ASP A 101 -13.32 -20.95 -11.29
C ASP A 101 -13.69 -22.27 -10.58
N GLY A 102 -13.07 -22.53 -9.42
CA GLY A 102 -13.26 -23.76 -8.63
C GLY A 102 -12.68 -25.04 -9.26
N LYS A 103 -11.91 -24.94 -10.36
CA LYS A 103 -11.46 -26.10 -11.14
C LYS A 103 -9.95 -26.24 -11.26
N ARG A 104 -9.23 -25.12 -11.39
CA ARG A 104 -7.78 -25.13 -11.67
C ARG A 104 -7.01 -24.40 -10.58
N GLU A 105 -6.16 -25.12 -9.87
CA GLU A 105 -5.18 -24.50 -8.98
C GLU A 105 -4.13 -23.74 -9.80
N LEU A 106 -3.91 -22.47 -9.44
CA LEU A 106 -2.88 -21.60 -10.02
C LEU A 106 -1.60 -21.73 -9.20
N LYS A 107 -0.44 -21.53 -9.83
CA LYS A 107 0.80 -21.42 -9.05
C LYS A 107 0.83 -20.04 -8.41
N LEU A 108 1.25 -19.99 -7.16
CA LEU A 108 1.40 -18.73 -6.42
C LEU A 108 2.38 -17.75 -7.10
N THR A 109 3.32 -18.26 -7.90
CA THR A 109 4.31 -17.48 -8.66
C THR A 109 3.82 -17.07 -10.06
N ASP A 110 2.64 -17.52 -10.52
CA ASP A 110 2.10 -17.11 -11.82
C ASP A 110 1.80 -15.61 -11.81
N VAL A 111 1.92 -14.94 -12.96
CA VAL A 111 1.55 -13.52 -13.13
C VAL A 111 0.05 -13.43 -13.43
N ILE A 112 -0.67 -12.50 -12.78
CA ILE A 112 -2.14 -12.43 -12.86
C ILE A 112 -2.62 -12.31 -14.31
N CYS A 113 -2.09 -11.37 -15.10
CA CYS A 113 -2.55 -11.16 -16.48
C CYS A 113 -2.23 -12.32 -17.43
N ASP A 114 -1.31 -13.22 -17.08
CA ASP A 114 -1.01 -14.42 -17.88
C ASP A 114 -2.04 -15.54 -17.66
N VAL A 115 -2.70 -15.58 -16.50
CA VAL A 115 -3.55 -16.72 -16.08
C VAL A 115 -4.99 -16.36 -15.74
N LEU A 116 -5.30 -15.08 -15.54
CA LEU A 116 -6.61 -14.56 -15.19
C LEU A 116 -7.01 -13.42 -16.14
N GLN A 117 -8.30 -13.35 -16.41
CA GLN A 117 -8.93 -12.26 -17.14
C GLN A 117 -9.78 -11.41 -16.18
N ASP A 118 -10.17 -10.22 -16.63
CA ASP A 118 -11.09 -9.37 -15.88
C ASP A 118 -12.35 -10.14 -15.45
N ARG A 119 -12.81 -9.84 -14.23
CA ARG A 119 -13.95 -10.46 -13.54
C ARG A 119 -13.84 -11.97 -13.29
N ASN A 120 -12.70 -12.61 -13.53
CA ASN A 120 -12.51 -14.02 -13.18
C ASN A 120 -12.72 -14.23 -11.68
N HIS A 121 -13.26 -15.40 -11.32
CA HIS A 121 -13.46 -15.79 -9.94
C HIS A 121 -12.32 -16.70 -9.48
N VAL A 122 -11.77 -16.39 -8.31
CA VAL A 122 -10.77 -17.25 -7.66
C VAL A 122 -11.19 -17.57 -6.25
N TYR A 123 -10.84 -18.77 -5.78
CA TYR A 123 -11.15 -19.25 -4.44
C TYR A 123 -9.85 -19.41 -3.67
N ILE A 124 -9.76 -18.76 -2.52
CA ILE A 124 -8.53 -18.70 -1.73
C ILE A 124 -8.68 -19.56 -0.49
N SER A 125 -7.78 -20.54 -0.34
CA SER A 125 -7.58 -21.25 0.93
C SER A 125 -6.52 -20.53 1.74
N THR A 126 -6.66 -20.50 3.06
CA THR A 126 -5.75 -19.77 3.95
C THR A 126 -5.11 -20.72 4.96
N SER A 127 -4.11 -20.27 5.72
CA SER A 127 -3.36 -21.15 6.62
C SER A 127 -4.07 -21.41 7.95
N LEU A 128 -5.03 -20.56 8.32
CA LEU A 128 -5.79 -20.62 9.58
C LEU A 128 -7.30 -20.83 9.36
N GLY A 129 -7.71 -21.17 8.13
CA GLY A 129 -9.12 -21.32 7.71
C GLY A 129 -9.29 -22.37 6.64
#